data_AF-A0A8J6PE27-F1
#
_entry.id   AF-A0A8J6PE27-F1
#
_cell.length_a   1.000
_cell.length_b   1.000
_cell.length_c   1.000
_cell.angle_alpha   90.00
_cell.angle_beta   90.00
_cell.angle_gamma   90.00
#
_symmetry.space_group_name_H-M   'P 1'
#
loop_
_entity.id
_entity.type
_entity.pdbx_description
1 polymer ?
#
loop_
_entity_poly.entity_id
_entity_poly.type
_entity_poly.pdbx_seq_one_letter_code
_entity_poly.pdbx_strand_id
1 'polypeptide(L)'
;MASTQETAVRNYLLSVRDPSALRDDNAIAGLKAKLEQSNDELERLQLRQQLLDIESPSLERYEDAFVEHAKAWAEKTGISGEAFAAEGVPAAVLRRAGFRGVGGGRRRGPTRRESARVGTRSRVSADEVRAAIPTGTFTVKDLQERSGASAAVVRRIIQEEVDAGRLTVEGPDTGHSGPGRAPTVYRRGK
;
A
#
# COMPACT_ATOMS: atom_id res chain seq x y z
N MET A 1 -29.97 -17.85 -5.37
CA MET A 1 -29.29 -18.25 -4.12
C MET A 1 -27.95 -17.53 -4.13
N ALA A 2 -27.74 -16.55 -3.24
CA ALA A 2 -26.41 -15.93 -3.11
C ALA A 2 -25.40 -17.01 -2.68
N SER A 3 -24.19 -17.00 -3.24
CA SER A 3 -23.15 -17.94 -2.82
C SER A 3 -22.82 -17.69 -1.34
N THR A 4 -22.50 -18.72 -0.57
CA THR A 4 -22.03 -18.59 0.83
C THR A 4 -20.96 -17.51 0.97
N GLN A 5 -20.11 -17.38 -0.04
CA GLN A 5 -19.05 -16.37 -0.13
C GLN A 5 -19.61 -14.94 -0.24
N GLU A 6 -20.63 -14.75 -1.08
CA GLU A 6 -21.28 -13.46 -1.27
C GLU A 6 -22.06 -13.03 -0.02
N THR A 7 -22.74 -13.98 0.63
CA THR A 7 -23.44 -13.74 1.90
C THR A 7 -22.47 -13.31 3.00
N ALA A 8 -21.32 -13.98 3.12
CA ALA A 8 -20.29 -13.62 4.10
C ALA A 8 -19.73 -12.21 3.86
N VAL A 9 -19.40 -11.87 2.60
CA VAL A 9 -18.91 -10.54 2.23
C VAL A 9 -19.95 -9.46 2.48
N ARG A 10 -21.20 -9.69 2.06
CA ARG A 10 -22.30 -8.73 2.24
C ARG A 10 -22.60 -8.48 3.72
N ASN A 11 -22.70 -9.53 4.54
CA ASN A 11 -22.97 -9.40 5.97
C ASN A 11 -21.86 -8.65 6.70
N TYR A 12 -20.60 -8.91 6.33
CA TYR A 12 -19.47 -8.19 6.92
C TYR A 12 -19.41 -6.73 6.48
N LEU A 13 -19.65 -6.41 5.19
CA LEU A 13 -19.71 -5.02 4.74
C LEU A 13 -20.87 -4.25 5.38
N LEU A 14 -22.01 -4.91 5.59
CA LEU A 14 -23.11 -4.37 6.38
C LEU A 14 -22.67 -4.12 7.83
N SER A 15 -21.94 -5.06 8.45
CA SER A 15 -21.38 -4.90 9.80
C SER A 15 -20.48 -3.68 9.95
N VAL A 16 -19.71 -3.37 8.91
CA VAL A 16 -18.73 -2.28 8.91
C VAL A 16 -19.42 -0.92 8.69
N ARG A 17 -20.46 -0.87 7.84
CA ARG A 17 -21.20 0.37 7.56
C ARG A 17 -22.26 0.69 8.61
N ASP A 18 -23.01 -0.31 9.05
CA ASP A 18 -24.08 -0.18 10.04
C ASP A 18 -24.20 -1.47 10.88
N PRO A 19 -23.51 -1.54 12.03
CA PRO A 19 -23.60 -2.68 12.95
C PRO A 19 -25.03 -2.94 13.44
N SER A 20 -25.87 -1.91 13.48
CA SER A 20 -27.28 -2.00 13.87
C SER A 20 -28.12 -2.72 12.84
N ALA A 21 -27.77 -2.66 11.55
CA ALA A 21 -28.50 -3.34 10.47
C ALA A 21 -28.36 -4.86 10.50
N LEU A 22 -27.42 -5.40 11.31
CA LEU A 22 -27.30 -6.83 11.58
C LEU A 22 -28.25 -7.32 12.68
N ARG A 23 -28.89 -6.41 13.41
CA ARG A 23 -29.91 -6.77 14.39
C ARG A 23 -31.14 -7.26 13.65
N ASP A 24 -31.48 -8.53 13.86
CA ASP A 24 -32.74 -9.06 13.40
C ASP A 24 -33.85 -8.59 14.36
N ASP A 25 -34.41 -7.42 14.08
CA ASP A 25 -35.45 -6.80 14.90
C ASP A 25 -36.68 -7.72 15.06
N ASN A 26 -36.95 -8.59 14.07
CA ASN A 26 -38.03 -9.57 14.16
C ASN A 26 -37.68 -10.69 15.15
N ALA A 27 -36.44 -11.18 15.13
CA ALA A 27 -35.97 -12.16 16.11
C ALA A 27 -35.94 -11.57 17.53
N ILE A 28 -35.54 -10.30 17.68
CA ILE A 28 -35.57 -9.58 18.96
C ILE A 28 -37.00 -9.45 19.47
N ALA A 29 -37.95 -9.05 18.62
CA ALA A 29 -39.36 -8.95 18.99
C ALA A 29 -39.94 -10.31 19.40
N GLY A 30 -39.60 -11.39 18.67
CA GLY A 30 -40.03 -12.76 18.99
C GLY A 30 -39.48 -13.26 20.32
N LEU A 31 -38.21 -12.96 20.64
CA LEU A 31 -37.62 -13.31 21.94
C LEU A 31 -38.20 -12.49 23.09
N LYS A 32 -38.48 -11.18 22.88
CA LYS A 32 -39.16 -10.35 23.89
C LYS A 32 -40.54 -10.90 24.22
N ALA A 33 -41.32 -11.28 23.20
CA ALA A 33 -42.63 -11.89 23.40
C ALA A 33 -42.55 -13.23 24.17
N LYS A 34 -41.57 -14.10 23.86
CA LYS A 34 -41.34 -15.34 24.61
C LYS A 34 -40.93 -15.09 26.05
N LEU A 35 -40.14 -14.05 26.31
CA LEU A 35 -39.68 -13.68 27.65
C LEU A 35 -40.83 -13.17 28.53
N GLU A 36 -41.82 -12.49 27.93
CA GLU A 36 -43.06 -12.08 28.60
C GLU A 36 -43.99 -13.27 28.89
N GLN A 37 -44.04 -14.25 28.00
CA GLN A 37 -44.90 -15.44 28.13
C GLN A 37 -44.30 -16.54 29.01
N SER A 38 -42.97 -16.57 29.16
CA SER A 38 -42.29 -17.58 29.98
C SER A 38 -42.40 -17.24 31.47
N ASN A 39 -42.91 -18.21 32.23
CA ASN A 39 -43.06 -18.17 33.68
C ASN A 39 -41.96 -18.97 34.41
N ASP A 40 -41.02 -19.55 33.67
CA ASP A 40 -39.87 -20.29 34.22
C ASP A 40 -38.67 -19.33 34.35
N GLU A 41 -38.12 -19.21 35.56
CA GLU A 41 -37.00 -18.33 35.87
C GLU A 41 -35.73 -18.68 35.08
N LEU A 42 -35.47 -19.97 34.84
CA LEU A 42 -34.31 -20.43 34.08
C LEU A 42 -34.50 -20.20 32.58
N GLU A 43 -35.70 -20.46 32.06
CA GLU A 43 -36.02 -20.19 30.66
C GLU A 43 -35.95 -18.70 30.36
N ARG A 44 -36.47 -17.84 31.24
CA ARG A 44 -36.33 -16.38 31.12
C ARG A 44 -34.87 -15.94 31.10
N LEU A 45 -34.01 -16.54 31.93
CA LEU A 45 -32.58 -16.23 31.94
C LEU A 45 -31.92 -16.60 30.60
N GLN A 46 -32.24 -17.78 30.07
CA GLN A 46 -31.69 -18.25 28.80
C GLN A 46 -32.17 -17.41 27.61
N LEU A 47 -33.46 -17.05 27.57
CA LEU A 47 -34.03 -16.13 26.57
C LEU A 47 -33.40 -14.74 26.66
N ARG A 48 -33.07 -14.28 27.88
CA ARG A 48 -32.39 -12.99 28.09
C ARG A 48 -30.95 -13.00 27.59
N GLN A 49 -30.22 -14.11 27.77
CA GLN A 49 -28.89 -14.28 27.19
C GLN A 49 -28.95 -14.27 25.66
N GLN A 50 -29.90 -15.00 25.07
CA GLN A 50 -30.08 -15.02 23.60
C GLN A 50 -30.42 -13.63 23.04
N LEU A 51 -31.22 -12.86 23.76
CA LEU A 51 -31.56 -11.49 23.38
C LEU A 51 -30.33 -10.58 23.44
N LEU A 52 -29.47 -10.69 24.46
CA LEU A 52 -28.21 -9.96 24.54
C LEU A 52 -27.25 -10.34 23.39
N ASP A 53 -27.18 -11.62 23.04
CA ASP A 53 -26.34 -12.12 21.96
C ASP A 53 -26.81 -11.60 20.58
N ILE A 54 -28.12 -11.46 20.37
CA ILE A 54 -28.70 -10.91 19.11
C ILE A 54 -28.63 -9.37 19.08
N GLU A 55 -28.82 -8.69 20.23
CA GLU A 55 -28.68 -7.23 20.33
C GLU A 55 -27.22 -6.77 20.19
N SER A 56 -26.28 -7.64 20.56
CA SER A 56 -24.83 -7.44 20.41
C SER A 56 -24.22 -8.51 19.50
N PRO A 57 -24.50 -8.50 18.18
CA PRO A 57 -23.93 -9.47 17.28
C PRO A 57 -22.40 -9.38 17.35
N SER A 58 -21.76 -10.49 17.72
CA SER A 58 -20.31 -10.57 17.83
C SER A 58 -19.67 -10.41 16.44
N LEU A 59 -19.14 -9.21 16.18
CA LEU A 59 -18.45 -8.81 14.94
C LEU A 59 -17.37 -9.82 14.53
N GLU A 60 -16.75 -10.47 15.50
CA GLU A 60 -15.73 -11.51 15.32
C GLU A 60 -16.21 -12.67 14.44
N ARG A 61 -17.46 -13.15 14.61
CA ARG A 61 -17.99 -14.24 13.78
C ARG A 61 -18.14 -13.85 12.31
N TYR A 62 -18.54 -12.61 12.06
CA TYR A 62 -18.67 -12.09 10.70
C TYR A 62 -17.30 -11.76 10.08
N GLU A 63 -16.35 -11.30 10.89
CA GLU A 63 -14.96 -11.10 10.48
C GLU A 63 -14.31 -12.42 10.06
N ASP A 64 -14.45 -13.49 10.83
CA ASP A 64 -13.86 -14.79 10.50
C ASP A 64 -14.47 -15.38 9.21
N ALA A 65 -15.80 -15.30 9.07
CA ALA A 65 -16.47 -15.71 7.83
C ALA A 65 -16.04 -14.87 6.62
N PHE A 66 -15.82 -13.57 6.81
CA PHE A 66 -15.26 -12.70 5.77
C PHE A 66 -13.83 -13.11 5.42
N VAL A 67 -12.97 -13.33 6.41
CA VAL A 67 -11.58 -13.73 6.22
C VAL A 67 -11.47 -15.04 5.43
N GLU A 68 -12.36 -15.99 5.70
CA GLU A 68 -12.39 -17.29 5.02
C GLU A 68 -12.80 -17.18 3.54
N HIS A 69 -13.79 -16.34 3.22
CA HIS A 69 -14.43 -16.36 1.90
C HIS A 69 -14.13 -15.15 1.00
N ALA A 70 -13.70 -14.03 1.57
CA ALA A 70 -13.57 -12.76 0.85
C ALA A 70 -12.58 -12.84 -0.31
N LYS A 71 -11.47 -13.56 -0.13
CA LYS A 71 -10.45 -13.69 -1.19
C LYS A 71 -10.96 -14.45 -2.41
N ALA A 72 -11.62 -15.58 -2.20
CA ALA A 72 -12.16 -16.40 -3.27
C ALA A 72 -13.25 -15.63 -4.07
N TRP A 73 -14.08 -14.89 -3.35
CA TRP A 73 -15.09 -14.03 -3.97
C TRP A 73 -14.45 -12.87 -4.76
N ALA A 74 -13.44 -12.23 -4.19
CA ALA A 74 -12.76 -11.10 -4.82
C ALA A 74 -11.97 -11.49 -6.07
N GLU A 75 -11.31 -12.66 -6.07
CA GLU A 75 -10.63 -13.22 -7.25
C GLU A 75 -11.63 -13.51 -8.38
N LYS A 76 -12.81 -14.02 -8.05
CA LYS A 76 -13.88 -14.31 -9.03
C LYS A 76 -14.49 -13.04 -9.63
N THR A 77 -14.68 -12.00 -8.82
CA THR A 77 -15.33 -10.75 -9.24
C THR A 77 -14.33 -9.71 -9.74
N GLY A 78 -13.03 -9.91 -9.53
CA GLY A 78 -11.97 -8.98 -9.89
C GLY A 78 -11.88 -7.75 -8.98
N ILE A 79 -12.35 -7.86 -7.72
CA ILE A 79 -12.35 -6.77 -6.75
C ILE A 79 -11.01 -6.77 -5.99
N SER A 80 -10.38 -5.59 -5.88
CA SER A 80 -9.11 -5.47 -5.16
C SER A 80 -9.32 -5.29 -3.65
N GLY A 81 -8.29 -5.61 -2.87
CA GLY A 81 -8.27 -5.29 -1.43
C GLY A 81 -8.47 -3.79 -1.15
N GLU A 82 -7.95 -2.92 -2.04
CA GLU A 82 -8.12 -1.47 -1.92
C GLU A 82 -9.58 -1.03 -2.00
N ALA A 83 -10.41 -1.70 -2.81
CA ALA A 83 -11.84 -1.42 -2.87
C ALA A 83 -12.55 -1.74 -1.55
N PHE A 84 -12.18 -2.84 -0.89
CA PHE A 84 -12.70 -3.14 0.45
C PHE A 84 -12.22 -2.14 1.51
N ALA A 85 -10.98 -1.67 1.41
CA ALA A 85 -10.47 -0.63 2.30
C ALA A 85 -11.21 0.70 2.12
N ALA A 86 -11.57 1.06 0.87
CA ALA A 86 -12.39 2.23 0.59
C ALA A 86 -13.81 2.11 1.16
N GLU A 87 -14.34 0.89 1.28
CA GLU A 87 -15.61 0.59 1.95
C GLU A 87 -15.51 0.55 3.49
N GLY A 88 -14.34 0.85 4.05
CA GLY A 88 -14.13 0.94 5.50
C GLY A 88 -13.64 -0.35 6.16
N VAL A 89 -13.33 -1.40 5.39
CA VAL A 89 -12.80 -2.64 5.97
C VAL A 89 -11.39 -2.39 6.56
N PRO A 90 -11.14 -2.73 7.83
CA PRO A 90 -9.84 -2.51 8.44
C PRO A 90 -8.72 -3.29 7.73
N ALA A 91 -7.56 -2.65 7.55
CA ALA A 91 -6.40 -3.27 6.90
C ALA A 91 -5.89 -4.53 7.61
N ALA A 92 -6.12 -4.67 8.93
CA ALA A 92 -5.81 -5.89 9.67
C ALA A 92 -6.64 -7.07 9.17
N VAL A 93 -7.94 -6.87 8.95
CA VAL A 93 -8.87 -7.89 8.45
C VAL A 93 -8.55 -8.26 7.02
N LEU A 94 -8.26 -7.28 6.16
CA LEU A 94 -7.88 -7.55 4.77
C LEU A 94 -6.60 -8.36 4.66
N ARG A 95 -5.62 -8.10 5.53
CA ARG A 95 -4.40 -8.91 5.61
C ARG A 95 -4.69 -10.33 6.09
N ARG A 96 -5.55 -10.51 7.10
CA ARG A 96 -6.01 -11.84 7.55
C ARG A 96 -6.71 -12.60 6.43
N ALA A 97 -7.56 -11.92 5.66
CA ALA A 97 -8.24 -12.45 4.47
C ALA A 97 -7.31 -12.72 3.28
N GLY A 98 -6.01 -12.38 3.39
CA GLY A 98 -5.02 -12.66 2.35
C GLY A 98 -4.93 -11.61 1.24
N PHE A 99 -5.60 -10.46 1.37
CA PHE A 99 -5.37 -9.31 0.49
C PHE A 99 -4.02 -8.67 0.85
N ARG A 100 -3.14 -8.58 -0.16
CA ARG A 100 -1.82 -7.94 -0.02
C ARG A 100 -1.88 -6.51 -0.55
N GLY A 101 -1.08 -5.62 0.03
CA GLY A 101 -0.97 -4.22 -0.40
C GLY A 101 -1.98 -3.26 0.22
N VAL A 102 -2.87 -3.75 1.10
CA VAL A 102 -3.85 -2.92 1.79
C VAL A 102 -3.30 -2.43 3.13
N GLY A 103 -3.03 -1.13 3.22
CA GLY A 103 -2.49 -0.48 4.42
C GLY A 103 -0.96 -0.38 4.42
N GLY A 104 -0.47 0.85 4.22
CA GLY A 104 0.95 1.19 4.38
C GLY A 104 1.75 1.06 3.09
N GLY A 105 1.92 2.20 2.41
CA GLY A 105 2.74 2.30 1.21
C GLY A 105 4.16 1.80 1.43
N ARG A 106 4.46 0.59 0.96
CA ARG A 106 5.79 0.11 0.57
C ARG A 106 5.63 -0.93 -0.54
N ARG A 107 5.49 -0.40 -1.76
CA ARG A 107 6.01 -0.90 -3.05
C ARG A 107 6.22 -2.42 -3.16
N ARG A 108 5.34 -3.08 -3.93
CA ARG A 108 5.72 -3.97 -5.03
C ARG A 108 4.49 -4.26 -5.90
N GLY A 109 4.36 -3.54 -7.00
CA GLY A 109 3.52 -3.91 -8.13
C GLY A 109 4.36 -3.82 -9.40
N PRO A 110 4.42 -4.86 -10.25
CA PRO A 110 4.98 -4.75 -11.58
C PRO A 110 3.84 -4.62 -12.59
N THR A 111 3.36 -3.39 -12.83
CA THR A 111 2.54 -3.13 -14.03
C THR A 111 2.81 -1.73 -14.57
N ARG A 112 3.48 -1.75 -15.72
CA ARG A 112 3.59 -0.72 -16.75
C ARG A 112 2.25 0.01 -16.98
N ARG A 113 2.25 1.35 -16.91
CA ARG A 113 1.52 2.27 -17.81
C ARG A 113 1.96 3.72 -17.59
N GLU A 114 1.94 4.46 -18.69
CA GLU A 114 2.49 5.79 -18.92
C GLU A 114 1.92 6.91 -18.03
N SER A 115 2.86 7.75 -17.59
CA SER A 115 2.82 9.22 -17.51
C SER A 115 1.51 9.93 -17.13
N ALA A 116 1.48 10.47 -15.90
CA ALA A 116 0.94 11.80 -15.62
C ALA A 116 1.84 12.50 -14.59
N ARG A 117 2.63 13.46 -15.06
CA ARG A 117 3.54 14.27 -14.23
C ARG A 117 2.75 15.42 -13.63
N VAL A 118 2.40 15.32 -12.34
CA VAL A 118 2.01 16.48 -11.52
C VAL A 118 3.20 16.82 -10.63
N GLY A 119 3.73 18.02 -10.85
CA GLY A 119 5.02 18.47 -10.33
C GLY A 119 5.04 18.63 -8.81
N THR A 120 6.13 18.18 -8.21
CA THR A 120 6.62 18.67 -6.92
C THR A 120 8.15 18.65 -6.92
N ARG A 121 8.73 19.86 -7.04
CA ARG A 121 10.16 20.21 -7.09
C ARG A 121 10.93 19.63 -8.28
N SER A 122 11.62 20.49 -9.03
CA SER A 122 12.62 20.12 -10.04
C SER A 122 13.66 19.20 -9.41
N ARG A 123 13.43 17.90 -9.51
CA ARG A 123 14.43 16.87 -9.25
C ARG A 123 15.09 16.67 -10.59
N VAL A 124 16.29 17.24 -10.72
CA VAL A 124 17.15 17.04 -11.88
C VAL A 124 17.15 15.55 -12.20
N SER A 125 16.65 15.23 -13.39
CA SER A 125 16.46 13.83 -13.80
C SER A 125 17.81 13.21 -14.13
N ALA A 126 17.92 11.88 -14.05
CA ALA A 126 19.17 11.21 -14.41
C ALA A 126 19.58 11.48 -15.87
N ASP A 127 18.60 11.61 -16.76
CA ASP A 127 18.81 11.98 -18.16
C ASP A 127 19.35 13.41 -18.32
N GLU A 128 18.91 14.34 -17.47
CA GLU A 128 19.40 15.72 -17.45
C GLU A 128 20.85 15.80 -16.96
N VAL A 129 21.23 15.00 -15.95
CA VAL A 129 22.64 14.87 -15.53
C VAL A 129 23.48 14.26 -16.65
N ARG A 130 22.98 13.24 -17.36
CA ARG A 130 23.68 12.62 -18.49
C ARG A 130 23.85 13.60 -19.66
N ALA A 131 22.85 14.42 -19.95
CA ALA A 131 22.92 15.45 -20.97
C ALA A 131 23.91 16.57 -20.61
N ALA A 132 24.07 16.86 -19.31
CA ALA A 132 25.02 17.85 -18.81
C ALA A 132 26.50 17.38 -18.82
N ILE A 133 26.78 16.11 -19.17
CA ILE A 133 28.15 15.57 -19.24
C ILE A 133 28.89 16.20 -20.43
N PRO A 134 29.95 17.00 -20.18
CA PRO A 134 30.71 17.63 -21.26
C PRO A 134 31.50 16.58 -22.06
N THR A 135 31.82 16.92 -23.30
CA THR A 135 32.61 16.09 -24.23
C THR A 135 34.12 16.08 -23.95
N GLY A 136 34.55 16.76 -22.88
CA GLY A 136 35.95 16.84 -22.44
C GLY A 136 36.20 16.13 -21.10
N THR A 137 37.30 16.51 -20.45
CA THR A 137 37.57 16.14 -19.06
C THR A 137 36.68 16.95 -18.12
N PHE A 138 36.18 16.33 -17.07
CA PHE A 138 35.37 16.99 -16.05
C PHE A 138 35.52 16.32 -14.69
N THR A 139 35.26 17.09 -13.63
CA THR A 139 35.18 16.57 -12.27
C THR A 139 33.74 16.40 -11.82
N VAL A 140 33.54 15.66 -10.71
CA VAL A 140 32.23 15.52 -10.06
C VAL A 140 31.61 16.89 -9.71
N LYS A 141 32.45 17.86 -9.34
CA LYS A 141 32.01 19.22 -8.95
C LYS A 141 31.48 19.98 -10.18
N ASP A 142 32.19 19.91 -11.30
CA ASP A 142 31.77 20.59 -12.53
C ASP A 142 30.42 20.06 -13.03
N LEU A 143 30.21 18.74 -12.91
CA LEU A 143 28.95 18.11 -13.30
C LEU A 143 27.82 18.44 -12.31
N GLN A 144 28.14 18.59 -11.02
CA GLN A 144 27.19 19.04 -10.00
C GLN A 144 26.70 20.47 -10.25
N GLU A 145 27.61 21.40 -10.55
CA GLU A 145 27.28 22.80 -10.80
C GLU A 145 26.47 22.97 -12.10
N ARG A 146 26.78 22.18 -13.15
CA ARG A 146 26.07 22.23 -14.42
C ARG A 146 24.69 21.58 -14.40
N SER A 147 24.56 20.47 -13.69
CA SER A 147 23.29 19.73 -13.62
C SER A 147 22.38 20.24 -12.52
N GLY A 148 22.90 20.89 -11.48
CA GLY A 148 22.14 21.22 -10.26
C GLY A 148 21.74 19.99 -9.44
N ALA A 149 22.23 18.79 -9.80
CA ALA A 149 21.95 17.56 -9.09
C ALA A 149 22.80 17.45 -7.81
N SER A 150 22.36 16.61 -6.87
CA SER A 150 23.16 16.31 -5.68
C SER A 150 24.42 15.49 -6.04
N ALA A 151 25.51 15.69 -5.30
CA ALA A 151 26.77 14.96 -5.49
C ALA A 151 26.62 13.43 -5.49
N ALA A 152 25.68 12.89 -4.71
CA ALA A 152 25.39 11.45 -4.67
C ALA A 152 24.78 10.93 -5.99
N VAL A 153 23.87 11.72 -6.59
CA VAL A 153 23.25 11.38 -7.88
C VAL A 153 24.29 11.48 -9.00
N VAL A 154 25.13 12.52 -8.99
CA VAL A 154 26.22 12.69 -9.96
C VAL A 154 27.19 11.51 -9.90
N ARG A 155 27.65 11.11 -8.71
CA ARG A 155 28.56 9.96 -8.53
C ARG A 155 27.95 8.66 -9.03
N ARG A 156 26.67 8.42 -8.72
CA ARG A 156 25.96 7.23 -9.21
C ARG A 156 25.91 7.20 -10.74
N ILE A 157 25.57 8.32 -11.38
CA ILE A 157 25.44 8.40 -12.83
C ILE A 157 26.79 8.26 -13.51
N ILE A 158 27.85 8.88 -12.97
CA ILE A 158 29.21 8.67 -13.47
C ILE A 158 29.58 7.19 -13.40
N GLN A 159 29.27 6.50 -12.29
CA GLN A 159 29.56 5.08 -12.16
C GLN A 159 28.78 4.24 -13.19
N GLU A 160 27.48 4.50 -13.36
CA GLU A 160 26.66 3.83 -14.37
C GLU A 160 27.21 4.03 -15.80
N GLU A 161 27.76 5.21 -16.09
CA GLU A 161 28.34 5.54 -17.41
C GLU A 161 29.75 4.97 -17.60
N VAL A 162 30.54 4.83 -16.53
CA VAL A 162 31.82 4.09 -16.53
C VAL A 162 31.56 2.59 -16.73
N ASP A 163 30.57 2.02 -16.02
CA ASP A 163 30.17 0.62 -16.16
C ASP A 163 29.61 0.33 -17.57
N ALA A 164 28.93 1.32 -18.17
CA ALA A 164 28.47 1.25 -19.56
C ALA A 164 29.59 1.49 -20.60
N GLY A 165 30.83 1.73 -20.17
CA GLY A 165 31.99 1.99 -21.03
C GLY A 165 31.97 3.33 -21.76
N ARG A 166 31.07 4.25 -21.39
CA ARG A 166 30.93 5.58 -22.02
C ARG A 166 31.83 6.65 -21.38
N LEU A 167 32.27 6.41 -20.14
CA LEU A 167 33.24 7.25 -19.44
C LEU A 167 34.48 6.43 -19.05
N THR A 168 35.64 7.09 -19.08
CA THR A 168 36.91 6.57 -18.59
C THR A 168 37.38 7.39 -17.39
N VAL A 169 37.92 6.71 -16.38
CA VAL A 169 38.48 7.34 -15.18
C VAL A 169 39.94 7.66 -15.47
N GLU A 170 40.30 8.94 -15.54
CA GLU A 170 41.69 9.35 -15.83
C GLU A 170 42.55 9.46 -14.57
N GLY A 171 41.92 9.52 -13.39
CA GLY A 171 42.60 9.54 -12.09
C GLY A 171 42.51 10.90 -11.38
N PRO A 172 43.33 11.15 -10.35
CA PRO A 172 43.33 12.42 -9.63
C PRO A 172 43.83 13.57 -10.51
N ASP A 173 43.19 14.73 -10.39
CA ASP A 173 43.55 15.95 -11.12
C ASP A 173 45.00 16.37 -10.81
N THR A 174 45.84 16.33 -11.84
CA THR A 174 47.27 16.68 -11.74
C THR A 174 47.51 18.19 -11.66
N GLY A 175 46.49 19.02 -11.90
CA GLY A 175 46.55 20.48 -11.79
C GLY A 175 46.06 21.06 -10.45
N HIS A 176 45.66 20.22 -9.49
CA HIS A 176 45.06 20.69 -8.24
C HIS A 176 46.10 21.34 -7.31
N SER A 177 46.02 22.66 -7.13
CA SER A 177 46.85 23.45 -6.22
C SER A 177 46.00 24.05 -5.09
N GLY A 178 45.46 23.19 -4.22
CA GLY A 178 44.63 23.60 -3.09
C GLY A 178 44.77 22.67 -1.88
N PRO A 179 44.41 23.10 -0.66
CA PRO A 179 44.43 22.24 0.52
C PRO A 179 43.32 21.18 0.41
N GLY A 180 43.73 19.91 0.26
CA GLY A 180 42.81 18.78 0.21
C GLY A 180 43.23 17.70 -0.79
N ARG A 181 42.38 16.68 -0.94
CA ARG A 181 42.60 15.57 -1.89
C ARG A 181 42.20 16.02 -3.30
N ALA A 182 43.10 15.82 -4.27
CA ALA A 182 42.83 16.12 -5.67
C ALA A 182 41.54 15.44 -6.15
N PRO A 183 40.61 16.17 -6.81
CA PRO A 183 39.39 15.60 -7.36
C PRO A 183 39.68 14.54 -8.43
N THR A 184 38.86 13.50 -8.51
CA THR A 184 38.95 12.53 -9.62
C THR A 184 38.42 13.16 -10.90
N VAL A 185 39.22 13.07 -11.97
CA VAL A 185 38.88 13.51 -13.33
C VAL A 185 38.33 12.33 -14.12
N TYR A 186 37.23 12.60 -14.82
CA TYR A 186 36.57 11.68 -15.73
C TYR A 186 36.62 12.25 -17.13
N ARG A 187 36.75 11.39 -18.14
CA ARG A 187 36.70 11.76 -19.54
C ARG A 187 35.61 10.97 -20.24
N ARG A 188 34.86 11.63 -21.12
CA ARG A 188 33.91 10.97 -22.01
C ARG A 188 34.65 10.30 -23.17
N GLY A 189 34.46 8.99 -23.31
CA GLY A 189 34.96 8.24 -24.46
C GLY A 189 34.29 8.77 -25.73
N LYS A 190 35.09 8.98 -26.77
CA LYS A 190 34.64 9.50 -28.06
C LYS A 190 33.70 8.52 -28.75
#